data_AF-A0A3M7PRU3-F1
#
_entry.id   AF-A0A3M7PRU3-F1
#
_cell.length_a   1.000
_cell.length_b   1.000
_cell.length_c   1.000
_cell.angle_alpha   90.00
_cell.angle_beta   90.00
_cell.angle_gamma   90.00
#
_symmetry.space_group_name_H-M   'P 1'
#
loop_
_entity.id
_entity.type
_entity.pdbx_description
1 polymer ?
#
loop_
_entity_poly.entity_id
_entity_poly.type
_entity_poly.pdbx_seq_one_letter_code
_entity_poly.pdbx_strand_id
1 'polypeptide(L)'
;MNEEKTKIFEIFKEWTESMTMHGFPNIFRTKFLAIKIMWIILFLASTTACFFLMTTNLINFFNFDVVTKIRVIDKDSINFPAVTICNINPFVTQQGLEYVQNILEENNISSFTDVTIDPIFQDEFSKLNSNYNIFRYFLTTFSKAISNEQKKNLSLPFDKMFISCLYNLRPCNQSQWTWFYNSEFGNCYRFNSDQNSQEIQKTYQAGKYNGLMIELYVGIPEDQKTLSRTTGAHVYIDDNSLKPILGQGVDIAPGFESNLVLQRIKRKQMPQPYSSCIENLDTIDSFDSEYYRKVFRSNLTYRQEDCFWAFIQAEMF
;
A
#
# COMPACT_ATOMS: atom_id res chain seq x y z
N MET A 1 -54.12 -0.83 -60.99
CA MET A 1 -53.85 -0.37 -59.60
C MET A 1 -54.29 -1.36 -58.52
N ASN A 2 -55.42 -2.08 -58.66
CA ASN A 2 -55.81 -3.13 -57.69
C ASN A 2 -55.03 -4.45 -57.86
N GLU A 3 -54.77 -4.88 -59.10
CA GLU A 3 -54.12 -6.16 -59.41
C GLU A 3 -52.66 -6.22 -58.91
N GLU A 4 -51.95 -5.10 -59.04
CA GLU A 4 -50.58 -4.93 -58.57
C GLU A 4 -50.47 -4.97 -57.04
N LYS A 5 -51.44 -4.37 -56.33
CA LYS A 5 -51.52 -4.43 -54.86
C LYS A 5 -51.78 -5.86 -54.36
N THR A 6 -52.61 -6.62 -55.07
CA THR A 6 -52.89 -8.03 -54.72
C THR A 6 -51.64 -8.89 -54.89
N LYS A 7 -50.93 -8.73 -56.00
CA LYS A 7 -49.69 -9.46 -56.29
C LYS A 7 -48.58 -9.16 -55.28
N ILE A 8 -48.43 -7.89 -54.88
CA ILE A 8 -47.48 -7.48 -53.83
C ILE A 8 -47.82 -8.12 -52.48
N PHE A 9 -49.11 -8.18 -52.12
CA PHE A 9 -49.54 -8.79 -50.87
C PHE A 9 -49.29 -10.30 -50.83
N GLU A 10 -49.50 -11.02 -51.94
CA GLU A 10 -49.21 -12.44 -52.05
C GLU A 10 -47.71 -12.73 -51.88
N ILE A 11 -46.85 -11.96 -52.54
CA ILE A 11 -45.39 -12.07 -52.39
C ILE A 11 -44.97 -11.79 -50.93
N PHE A 12 -45.52 -10.74 -50.32
CA PHE A 12 -45.24 -10.41 -48.92
C PHE A 12 -45.67 -11.53 -47.96
N LYS A 13 -46.82 -12.16 -48.22
CA LYS A 13 -47.33 -13.26 -47.42
C LYS A 13 -46.47 -14.51 -47.55
N GLU A 14 -46.08 -14.89 -48.77
CA GLU A 14 -45.21 -16.04 -49.03
C GLU A 14 -43.83 -15.86 -48.37
N TRP A 15 -43.26 -14.65 -48.46
CA TRP A 15 -42.03 -14.30 -47.76
C TRP A 15 -42.18 -14.38 -46.23
N THR A 16 -43.28 -13.85 -45.69
CA THR A 16 -43.55 -13.88 -44.24
C THR A 16 -43.74 -15.31 -43.73
N GLU A 17 -44.39 -16.17 -44.51
CA GLU A 17 -44.61 -17.57 -44.18
C GLU A 17 -43.33 -18.42 -44.23
N SER A 18 -42.30 -17.96 -44.94
CA SER A 18 -40.97 -18.60 -45.02
C SER A 18 -39.94 -18.03 -44.05
N MET A 19 -40.29 -17.01 -43.24
CA MET A 19 -39.38 -16.48 -42.22
C MET A 19 -39.05 -17.53 -41.14
N THR A 20 -37.82 -17.48 -40.63
CA THR A 20 -37.34 -18.35 -39.55
C THR A 20 -37.81 -17.92 -38.16
N MET A 21 -38.48 -16.76 -38.04
CA MET A 21 -39.07 -16.29 -36.79
C MET A 21 -40.17 -17.27 -36.35
N HIS A 22 -40.10 -17.80 -35.13
CA HIS A 22 -41.01 -18.87 -34.73
C HIS A 22 -42.49 -18.46 -34.58
N GLY A 23 -42.75 -17.22 -34.14
CA GLY A 23 -44.12 -16.75 -33.86
C GLY A 23 -44.77 -15.96 -35.00
N PHE A 24 -43.98 -15.21 -35.77
CA PHE A 24 -44.49 -14.24 -36.74
C PHE A 24 -45.21 -14.87 -37.96
N PRO A 25 -44.69 -15.95 -38.60
CA PRO A 25 -45.38 -16.66 -39.69
C PRO A 25 -46.74 -17.23 -39.28
N ASN A 26 -46.89 -17.68 -38.03
CA ASN A 26 -48.13 -18.29 -37.54
C ASN A 26 -49.31 -17.30 -37.46
N ILE A 27 -49.03 -15.99 -37.41
CA ILE A 27 -50.04 -14.92 -37.49
C ILE A 27 -50.71 -14.89 -38.89
N PHE A 28 -49.96 -15.25 -39.93
CA PHE A 28 -50.42 -15.19 -41.33
C PHE A 28 -50.94 -16.54 -41.85
N ARG A 29 -50.47 -17.66 -41.27
CA ARG A 29 -50.92 -19.03 -41.60
C ARG A 29 -52.34 -19.34 -41.12
N THR A 30 -52.76 -18.77 -39.98
CA THR A 30 -54.09 -19.06 -39.39
C THR A 30 -55.21 -18.22 -40.02
N LYS A 31 -56.38 -18.85 -40.22
CA LYS A 31 -57.61 -18.18 -40.70
C LYS A 31 -58.52 -17.72 -39.56
N PHE A 32 -58.32 -18.21 -38.33
CA PHE A 32 -59.18 -17.91 -37.19
C PHE A 32 -58.69 -16.67 -36.44
N LEU A 33 -59.58 -15.68 -36.25
CA LEU A 33 -59.26 -14.40 -35.60
C LEU A 33 -58.72 -14.58 -34.16
N ALA A 34 -59.31 -15.47 -33.37
CA ALA A 34 -58.89 -15.71 -31.98
C ALA A 34 -57.45 -16.25 -31.90
N ILE A 35 -57.09 -17.19 -32.78
CA ILE A 35 -55.73 -17.76 -32.85
C ILE A 35 -54.74 -16.70 -33.34
N LYS A 36 -55.16 -15.82 -34.26
CA LYS A 36 -54.35 -14.69 -34.74
C LYS A 36 -54.03 -13.71 -33.61
N ILE A 37 -55.02 -13.33 -32.81
CA ILE A 37 -54.85 -12.43 -31.65
C ILE A 37 -53.91 -13.08 -30.62
N MET A 38 -54.10 -14.37 -30.33
CA MET A 38 -53.20 -15.12 -29.43
C MET A 38 -51.75 -15.07 -29.90
N TRP A 39 -51.47 -15.37 -31.19
CA TRP A 39 -50.10 -15.30 -31.72
C TRP A 39 -49.50 -13.89 -31.71
N ILE A 40 -50.31 -12.85 -31.95
CA ILE A 40 -49.86 -11.46 -31.85
C ILE A 40 -49.44 -11.15 -30.40
N ILE A 41 -50.26 -11.50 -29.41
CA ILE A 41 -49.96 -11.25 -27.99
C ILE A 41 -48.69 -12.01 -27.57
N LEU A 42 -48.59 -13.29 -27.90
CA LEU A 42 -47.43 -14.12 -27.56
C LEU A 42 -46.15 -13.61 -28.24
N PHE A 43 -46.23 -13.21 -29.51
CA PHE A 43 -45.09 -12.68 -30.25
C PHE A 43 -44.63 -11.34 -29.67
N LEU A 44 -45.54 -10.42 -29.37
CA LEU A 44 -45.22 -9.14 -28.74
C LEU A 44 -44.61 -9.34 -27.36
N ALA A 45 -45.23 -10.17 -26.51
CA ALA A 45 -44.72 -10.48 -25.17
C ALA A 45 -43.31 -11.08 -25.22
N SER A 46 -43.07 -12.06 -26.10
CA SER A 46 -41.76 -12.69 -26.28
C SER A 46 -40.72 -11.69 -26.81
N THR A 47 -41.10 -10.82 -27.73
CA THR A 47 -40.20 -9.81 -28.30
C THR A 47 -39.82 -8.76 -27.26
N THR A 48 -40.79 -8.24 -26.50
CA THR A 48 -40.55 -7.30 -25.40
C THR A 48 -39.67 -7.91 -24.32
N ALA A 49 -39.92 -9.15 -23.89
CA ALA A 49 -39.09 -9.84 -22.91
C ALA A 49 -37.65 -10.04 -23.41
N CYS A 50 -37.48 -10.40 -24.69
CA CYS A 50 -36.16 -10.54 -25.32
C CYS A 50 -35.38 -9.22 -25.31
N PHE A 51 -36.00 -8.12 -25.78
CA PHE A 51 -35.36 -6.81 -25.75
C PHE A 51 -35.02 -6.35 -24.33
N PHE A 52 -35.93 -6.54 -23.38
CA PHE A 52 -35.67 -6.22 -21.97
C PHE A 52 -34.45 -6.97 -21.43
N LEU A 53 -34.40 -8.31 -21.60
CA LEU A 53 -33.27 -9.13 -21.15
C LEU A 53 -31.96 -8.75 -21.86
N MET A 54 -32.01 -8.47 -23.16
CA MET A 54 -30.84 -8.07 -23.93
C MET A 54 -30.31 -6.71 -23.46
N THR A 55 -31.18 -5.72 -23.27
CA THR A 55 -30.80 -4.41 -22.75
C THR A 55 -30.23 -4.53 -21.34
N THR A 56 -30.86 -5.30 -20.45
CA THR A 56 -30.33 -5.54 -19.10
C THR A 56 -28.96 -6.21 -19.14
N ASN A 57 -28.75 -7.22 -19.98
CA ASN A 57 -27.46 -7.90 -20.10
C ASN A 57 -26.38 -6.98 -20.68
N LEU A 58 -26.73 -6.13 -21.66
CA LEU A 58 -25.81 -5.13 -22.20
C LEU A 58 -25.42 -4.09 -21.15
N ILE A 59 -26.40 -3.55 -20.41
CA ILE A 59 -26.13 -2.63 -19.30
C ILE A 59 -25.21 -3.29 -18.26
N ASN A 60 -25.53 -4.52 -17.83
CA ASN A 60 -24.71 -5.25 -16.88
C ASN A 60 -23.29 -5.52 -17.40
N PHE A 61 -23.13 -5.80 -18.69
CA PHE A 61 -21.82 -5.97 -19.31
C PHE A 61 -21.00 -4.66 -19.30
N PHE A 62 -21.63 -3.53 -19.62
CA PHE A 62 -20.98 -2.21 -19.64
C PHE A 62 -20.90 -1.51 -18.28
N ASN A 63 -21.48 -2.08 -17.22
CA ASN A 63 -21.23 -1.64 -15.84
C ASN A 63 -19.83 -2.05 -15.36
N PHE A 64 -19.17 -3.00 -16.02
CA PHE A 64 -17.83 -3.50 -15.68
C PHE A 64 -17.68 -3.98 -14.23
N ASP A 65 -18.77 -4.49 -13.63
CA ASP A 65 -18.76 -5.03 -12.27
C ASP A 65 -17.82 -6.23 -12.13
N VAL A 66 -17.07 -6.29 -11.03
CA VAL A 66 -16.09 -7.36 -10.74
C VAL A 66 -16.43 -8.13 -9.48
N VAL A 67 -16.06 -9.42 -9.46
CA VAL A 67 -16.18 -10.30 -8.29
C VAL A 67 -14.78 -10.61 -7.73
N THR A 68 -14.62 -10.52 -6.42
CA THR A 68 -13.36 -10.84 -5.74
C THR A 68 -13.21 -12.34 -5.55
N LYS A 69 -12.08 -12.91 -6.00
CA LYS A 69 -11.73 -14.32 -5.76
C LYS A 69 -10.62 -14.44 -4.71
N ILE A 70 -10.98 -14.89 -3.51
CA ILE A 70 -10.03 -15.21 -2.45
C ILE A 70 -9.51 -16.63 -2.66
N ARG A 71 -8.19 -16.81 -2.66
CA ARG A 71 -7.55 -18.13 -2.72
C ARG A 71 -6.46 -18.21 -1.66
N VAL A 72 -6.41 -19.33 -0.95
CA VAL A 72 -5.24 -19.71 -0.17
C VAL A 72 -4.29 -20.42 -1.13
N ILE A 73 -3.05 -19.94 -1.22
CA ILE A 73 -2.02 -20.53 -2.07
C ILE A 73 -0.97 -21.09 -1.15
N ASP A 74 -0.95 -22.42 -1.03
CA ASP A 74 0.09 -23.12 -0.29
C ASP A 74 1.35 -23.21 -1.13
N LYS A 75 2.49 -22.89 -0.53
CA LYS A 75 3.81 -22.97 -1.15
C LYS A 75 4.75 -23.72 -0.23
N ASP A 76 5.63 -24.54 -0.81
CA ASP A 76 6.68 -25.25 -0.07
C ASP A 76 7.65 -24.29 0.62
N SER A 77 7.83 -23.09 0.06
CA SER A 77 8.56 -22.00 0.68
C SER A 77 7.99 -20.65 0.28
N ILE A 78 8.14 -19.69 1.18
CA ILE A 78 7.86 -18.27 0.93
C ILE A 78 9.09 -17.45 1.26
N ASN A 79 9.32 -16.36 0.51
CA ASN A 79 10.32 -15.38 0.90
C ASN A 79 9.98 -14.86 2.29
N PHE A 80 10.95 -14.92 3.20
CA PHE A 80 10.85 -14.26 4.48
C PHE A 80 10.79 -12.74 4.22
N PRO A 81 9.93 -11.98 4.92
CA PRO A 81 9.82 -10.55 4.67
C PRO A 81 11.12 -9.82 5.01
N ALA A 82 11.25 -8.57 4.57
CA ALA A 82 12.26 -7.70 5.12
C ALA A 82 11.79 -7.19 6.48
N VAL A 83 12.71 -7.15 7.45
CA VAL A 83 12.43 -6.71 8.82
C VAL A 83 13.37 -5.57 9.16
N THR A 84 12.81 -4.38 9.33
CA THR A 84 13.52 -3.19 9.78
C THR A 84 13.32 -3.01 11.27
N ILE A 85 14.40 -2.72 11.98
CA ILE A 85 14.41 -2.45 13.41
C ILE A 85 15.14 -1.15 13.64
N CYS A 86 14.50 -0.23 14.35
CA CYS A 86 15.08 1.03 14.77
C CYS A 86 14.88 1.23 16.27
N ASN A 87 15.74 2.04 16.91
CA ASN A 87 15.49 2.47 18.27
C ASN A 87 14.49 3.64 18.28
N ILE A 88 13.46 3.58 19.12
CA ILE A 88 12.51 4.70 19.26
C ILE A 88 13.19 5.93 19.88
N ASN A 89 14.26 5.72 20.65
CA ASN A 89 15.10 6.80 21.15
C ASN A 89 16.42 6.86 20.37
N PRO A 90 16.55 7.76 19.39
CA PRO A 90 17.78 7.88 18.60
C PRO A 90 18.99 8.33 19.42
N PHE A 91 18.82 9.13 20.47
CA PHE A 91 19.92 9.84 21.16
C PHE A 91 20.25 9.24 22.53
N VAL A 92 20.43 7.92 22.57
CA VAL A 92 20.81 7.21 23.81
C VAL A 92 22.33 7.09 24.00
N THR A 93 23.13 7.47 23.00
CA THR A 93 24.59 7.50 23.12
C THR A 93 25.04 8.85 23.67
N GLN A 94 26.20 8.89 24.31
CA GLN A 94 26.79 10.13 24.81
C GLN A 94 26.93 11.19 23.70
N GLN A 95 27.42 10.78 22.52
CA GLN A 95 27.56 11.67 21.36
C GLN A 95 26.20 12.16 20.86
N GLY A 96 25.17 11.32 20.90
CA GLY A 96 23.80 11.71 20.56
C GLY A 96 23.23 12.75 21.53
N LEU A 97 23.49 12.58 22.82
CA LEU A 97 23.09 13.52 23.88
C LEU A 97 23.79 14.88 23.72
N GLU A 98 25.11 14.87 23.53
CA GLU A 98 25.90 16.09 23.31
C GLU A 98 25.44 16.83 22.05
N TYR A 99 25.16 16.10 20.96
CA TYR A 99 24.63 16.67 19.72
C TYR A 99 23.29 17.39 19.93
N VAL A 100 22.38 16.77 20.68
CA VAL A 100 21.09 17.37 21.04
C VAL A 100 21.28 18.63 21.90
N GLN A 101 22.16 18.58 22.89
CA GLN A 101 22.43 19.70 23.79
C GLN A 101 22.98 20.91 23.03
N ASN A 102 23.93 20.70 22.12
CA ASN A 102 24.48 21.76 21.29
C ASN A 102 23.39 22.45 20.45
N ILE A 103 22.50 21.67 19.82
CA ILE A 103 21.38 22.24 19.05
C ILE A 103 20.46 23.08 19.94
N LEU A 104 20.14 22.58 21.13
CA LEU A 104 19.30 23.29 22.09
C LEU A 104 19.92 24.63 22.51
N GLU A 105 21.21 24.62 22.84
CA GLU A 105 21.94 25.82 23.26
C GLU A 105 22.07 26.84 22.12
N GLU A 106 22.41 26.42 20.90
CA GLU A 106 22.53 27.31 19.73
C GLU A 106 21.21 28.02 19.39
N ASN A 107 20.08 27.38 19.69
CA ASN A 107 18.74 27.92 19.41
C ASN A 107 18.08 28.59 20.63
N ASN A 108 18.80 28.75 21.75
CA ASN A 108 18.29 29.30 23.02
C ASN A 108 17.05 28.54 23.56
N ILE A 109 17.03 27.20 23.45
CA ILE A 109 15.94 26.36 23.93
C ILE A 109 16.40 25.58 25.18
N SER A 110 15.73 25.78 26.32
CA SER A 110 16.05 25.07 27.58
C SER A 110 15.54 23.63 27.62
N SER A 111 14.34 23.40 27.09
CA SER A 111 13.70 22.09 26.97
C SER A 111 12.65 22.11 25.87
N PHE A 112 12.51 21.00 25.14
CA PHE A 112 11.45 20.83 24.15
C PHE A 112 10.04 20.80 24.76
N THR A 113 9.90 20.46 26.05
CA THR A 113 8.61 20.57 26.76
C THR A 113 8.17 22.02 26.96
N ASP A 114 9.14 22.94 26.99
CA ASP A 114 8.92 24.32 27.41
C ASP A 114 8.81 25.29 26.24
N VAL A 115 9.14 24.85 25.02
CA VAL A 115 8.96 25.62 23.79
C VAL A 115 7.50 26.10 23.69
N THR A 116 7.30 27.42 23.71
CA THR A 116 6.02 28.09 23.41
C THR A 116 6.20 28.84 22.11
N ILE A 117 5.57 28.35 21.04
CA ILE A 117 5.61 29.04 19.74
C ILE A 117 4.27 29.75 19.60
N ASP A 118 4.33 31.06 19.85
CA ASP A 118 3.34 32.10 19.65
C ASP A 118 1.90 31.86 20.16
N PRO A 119 1.24 32.86 20.77
CA PRO A 119 -0.16 32.75 21.20
C PRO A 119 -1.17 32.69 20.04
N ILE A 120 -0.71 32.76 18.77
CA ILE A 120 -1.57 32.81 17.57
C ILE A 120 -2.25 31.46 17.28
N PHE A 121 -1.65 30.34 17.68
CA PHE A 121 -2.16 28.98 17.39
C PHE A 121 -2.67 28.23 18.63
N GLN A 122 -2.89 28.94 19.75
CA GLN A 122 -3.23 28.33 21.04
C GLN A 122 -4.59 27.60 21.06
N ASP A 123 -5.51 27.91 20.15
CA ASP A 123 -6.90 27.44 20.28
C ASP A 123 -7.24 26.13 19.55
N GLU A 124 -6.41 25.63 18.60
CA GLU A 124 -6.75 24.43 17.81
C GLU A 124 -5.81 23.21 17.99
N PHE A 125 -4.55 23.40 18.38
CA PHE A 125 -3.58 22.29 18.51
C PHE A 125 -2.93 22.22 19.89
N SER A 126 -2.80 21.01 20.43
CA SER A 126 -2.11 20.81 21.72
C SER A 126 -0.65 21.29 21.64
N LYS A 127 -0.19 22.03 22.65
CA LYS A 127 1.22 22.47 22.80
C LYS A 127 2.22 21.32 22.60
N LEU A 128 1.86 20.12 23.07
CA LEU A 128 2.64 18.90 22.92
C LEU A 128 2.81 18.46 21.45
N ASN A 129 1.78 18.64 20.61
CA ASN A 129 1.82 18.31 19.19
C ASN A 129 2.70 19.29 18.42
N SER A 130 2.55 20.59 18.68
CA SER A 130 3.37 21.63 18.04
C SER A 130 4.86 21.46 18.35
N ASN A 131 5.21 21.24 19.61
CA ASN A 131 6.60 21.05 20.03
C ASN A 131 7.23 19.82 19.37
N TYR A 132 6.45 18.77 19.17
CA TYR A 132 6.89 17.55 18.52
C TYR A 132 7.15 17.72 17.01
N ASN A 133 6.25 18.40 16.31
CA ASN A 133 6.41 18.63 14.87
C ASN A 133 7.64 19.51 14.58
N ILE A 134 7.84 20.52 15.40
CA ILE A 134 8.98 21.45 15.26
C ILE A 134 10.28 20.76 15.61
N PHE A 135 10.25 19.89 16.61
CA PHE A 135 11.38 19.03 16.91
C PHE A 135 11.74 18.08 15.77
N ARG A 136 10.75 17.35 15.23
CA ARG A 136 10.93 16.48 14.05
C ARG A 136 11.53 17.27 12.88
N TYR A 137 11.04 18.48 12.64
CA TYR A 137 11.58 19.38 11.63
C TYR A 137 13.06 19.72 11.89
N PHE A 138 13.43 20.08 13.12
CA PHE A 138 14.82 20.34 13.46
C PHE A 138 15.71 19.11 13.24
N LEU A 139 15.33 17.93 13.72
CA LEU A 139 16.12 16.71 13.48
C LEU A 139 16.30 16.42 12.00
N THR A 140 15.22 16.51 11.22
CA THR A 140 15.28 16.25 9.78
C THR A 140 16.17 17.27 9.05
N THR A 141 16.19 18.52 9.51
CA THR A 141 16.97 19.60 8.90
C THR A 141 18.44 19.50 9.28
N PHE A 142 18.75 19.43 10.57
CA PHE A 142 20.14 19.38 11.05
C PHE A 142 20.84 18.09 10.67
N SER A 143 20.14 16.95 10.64
CA SER A 143 20.75 15.70 10.19
C SER A 143 21.15 15.72 8.71
N LYS A 144 20.61 16.61 7.87
CA LYS A 144 21.07 16.75 6.47
C LYS A 144 22.49 17.29 6.37
N ALA A 145 22.92 18.11 7.32
CA ALA A 145 24.26 18.72 7.34
C ALA A 145 25.37 17.73 7.77
N ILE A 146 24.99 16.53 8.23
CA ILE A 146 25.90 15.59 8.88
C ILE A 146 26.19 14.39 7.97
N SER A 147 27.46 13.95 7.98
CA SER A 147 27.90 12.78 7.24
C SER A 147 27.30 11.48 7.77
N ASN A 148 27.27 10.44 6.92
CA ASN A 148 26.75 9.12 7.33
C ASN A 148 27.58 8.47 8.46
N GLU A 149 28.86 8.78 8.55
CA GLU A 149 29.73 8.26 9.61
C GLU A 149 29.40 8.89 10.96
N GLN A 150 29.24 10.22 10.99
CA GLN A 150 28.81 10.93 12.20
C GLN A 150 27.40 10.48 12.63
N LYS A 151 26.47 10.32 11.69
CA LYS A 151 25.11 9.79 11.95
C LYS A 151 25.11 8.46 12.66
N LYS A 152 26.00 7.54 12.27
CA LYS A 152 26.12 6.22 12.92
C LYS A 152 26.46 6.32 14.41
N ASN A 153 27.20 7.35 14.82
CA ASN A 153 27.64 7.53 16.20
C ASN A 153 26.59 8.24 17.08
N LEU A 154 25.60 8.92 16.47
CA LEU A 154 24.53 9.62 17.19
C LEU A 154 23.53 8.67 17.86
N SER A 155 23.50 7.41 17.42
CA SER A 155 22.55 6.40 17.88
C SER A 155 23.25 5.07 18.13
N LEU A 156 22.53 4.08 18.68
CA LEU A 156 23.13 2.79 19.01
C LEU A 156 23.68 2.13 17.74
N PRO A 157 24.96 1.69 17.74
CA PRO A 157 25.48 0.86 16.67
C PRO A 157 24.94 -0.57 16.80
N PHE A 158 25.09 -1.37 15.73
CA PHE A 158 24.50 -2.71 15.62
C PHE A 158 24.93 -3.64 16.75
N ASP A 159 26.23 -3.65 17.06
CA ASP A 159 26.86 -4.47 18.09
C ASP A 159 26.38 -4.14 19.51
N LYS A 160 25.87 -2.92 19.72
CA LYS A 160 25.27 -2.51 21.00
C LYS A 160 23.78 -2.75 21.03
N MET A 161 23.08 -2.55 19.91
CA MET A 161 21.63 -2.67 19.84
C MET A 161 21.16 -4.13 19.79
N PHE A 162 21.89 -5.01 19.11
CA PHE A 162 21.52 -6.42 18.96
C PHE A 162 22.33 -7.28 19.95
N ILE A 163 21.71 -7.63 21.07
CA ILE A 163 22.31 -8.53 22.07
C ILE A 163 22.43 -9.94 21.49
N SER A 164 21.32 -10.44 20.93
CA SER A 164 21.28 -11.73 20.25
C SER A 164 20.37 -11.68 19.04
N CYS A 165 20.71 -12.44 17.99
CA CYS A 165 19.91 -12.56 16.78
C CYS A 165 20.01 -13.97 16.24
N LEU A 166 18.86 -14.59 16.01
CA LEU A 166 18.73 -15.92 15.44
C LEU A 166 17.73 -15.88 14.28
N TYR A 167 18.12 -16.42 13.14
CA TYR A 167 17.21 -16.72 12.04
C TYR A 167 17.23 -18.21 11.78
N ASN A 168 16.06 -18.86 11.87
CA ASN A 168 15.96 -20.32 11.74
C ASN A 168 16.95 -21.06 12.68
N LEU A 169 17.00 -20.61 13.94
CA LEU A 169 17.93 -21.08 15.00
C LEU A 169 19.43 -20.94 14.69
N ARG A 170 19.80 -20.17 13.67
CA ARG A 170 21.22 -19.88 13.35
C ARG A 170 21.56 -18.44 13.69
N PRO A 171 22.75 -18.16 14.23
CA PRO A 171 23.16 -16.80 14.55
C PRO A 171 23.15 -15.92 13.30
N CYS A 172 22.55 -14.73 13.40
CA CYS A 172 22.60 -13.74 12.34
C CYS A 172 23.99 -13.11 12.27
N ASN A 173 24.47 -12.80 11.08
CA ASN A 173 25.67 -12.01 10.87
C ASN A 173 25.29 -10.55 10.59
N GLN A 174 26.09 -9.58 11.06
CA GLN A 174 25.88 -8.15 10.79
C GLN A 174 25.87 -7.84 9.29
N SER A 175 26.60 -8.61 8.48
CA SER A 175 26.58 -8.46 7.01
C SER A 175 25.21 -8.73 6.37
N GLN A 176 24.29 -9.42 7.07
CA GLN A 176 22.92 -9.68 6.62
C GLN A 176 21.96 -8.52 6.91
N TRP A 177 22.46 -7.46 7.54
CA TRP A 177 21.69 -6.28 7.93
C TRP A 177 22.18 -5.05 7.18
N THR A 178 21.28 -4.41 6.45
CA THR A 178 21.53 -3.10 5.83
C THR A 178 21.25 -1.99 6.83
N TRP A 179 22.26 -1.16 7.11
CA TRP A 179 22.08 0.06 7.88
C TRP A 179 21.54 1.20 7.01
N PHE A 180 20.63 1.99 7.57
CA PHE A 180 20.30 3.31 7.05
C PHE A 180 19.96 4.25 8.20
N TYR A 181 20.11 5.56 7.97
CA TYR A 181 19.75 6.57 8.95
C TYR A 181 18.33 7.07 8.73
N ASN A 182 17.57 7.14 9.81
CA ASN A 182 16.24 7.71 9.87
C ASN A 182 16.29 8.96 10.76
N SER A 183 15.73 10.08 10.30
CA SER A 183 15.72 11.32 11.07
C SER A 183 14.89 11.24 12.36
N GLU A 184 13.92 10.34 12.44
CA GLU A 184 13.08 10.11 13.62
C GLU A 184 13.68 9.07 14.58
N PHE A 185 14.20 7.96 14.04
CA PHE A 185 14.63 6.81 14.84
C PHE A 185 16.17 6.62 14.90
N GLY A 186 16.94 7.46 14.22
CA GLY A 186 18.39 7.37 14.19
C GLY A 186 18.86 6.16 13.38
N ASN A 187 19.64 5.28 14.00
CA ASN A 187 20.12 4.09 13.32
C ASN A 187 19.01 3.05 13.16
N CYS A 188 18.76 2.65 11.91
CA CYS A 188 17.88 1.56 11.57
C CYS A 188 18.64 0.44 10.86
N TYR A 189 18.27 -0.80 11.15
CA TYR A 189 18.87 -2.00 10.58
C TYR A 189 17.79 -2.85 9.93
N ARG A 190 17.99 -3.17 8.65
CA ARG A 190 17.02 -3.94 7.86
C ARG A 190 17.61 -5.29 7.46
N PHE A 191 16.97 -6.35 7.91
CA PHE A 191 17.26 -7.73 7.53
C PHE A 191 16.58 -8.08 6.22
N ASN A 192 17.24 -8.92 5.42
CA ASN A 192 16.68 -9.54 4.22
C ASN A 192 16.21 -8.52 3.15
N SER A 193 17.01 -7.48 2.92
CA SER A 193 16.79 -6.48 1.86
C SER A 193 17.38 -6.94 0.53
N ASP A 194 16.66 -6.73 -0.57
CA ASP A 194 17.10 -7.06 -1.94
C ASP A 194 18.23 -6.15 -2.46
N GLN A 195 18.51 -5.04 -1.77
CA GLN A 195 19.47 -4.02 -2.22
C GLN A 195 20.95 -4.45 -2.17
N ASN A 196 21.27 -5.51 -1.41
CA ASN A 196 22.67 -5.93 -1.19
C ASN A 196 23.12 -7.10 -2.09
N SER A 197 22.34 -7.46 -3.13
CA SER A 197 22.60 -8.65 -3.97
C SER A 197 22.76 -9.94 -3.18
N GLN A 198 22.26 -9.98 -1.94
CA GLN A 198 22.22 -11.17 -1.10
C GLN A 198 20.99 -11.98 -1.47
N GLU A 199 21.12 -13.30 -1.46
CA GLU A 199 19.98 -14.17 -1.70
C GLU A 199 18.91 -13.94 -0.62
N ILE A 200 17.69 -13.63 -1.08
CA ILE A 200 16.53 -13.43 -0.21
C ILE A 200 16.26 -14.72 0.57
N GLN A 201 16.32 -14.61 1.89
CA GLN A 201 16.05 -15.70 2.81
C GLN A 201 14.59 -16.15 2.70
N LYS A 202 14.38 -17.46 2.81
CA LYS A 202 13.07 -18.12 2.68
C LYS A 202 12.72 -18.86 3.95
N THR A 203 11.43 -18.89 4.27
CA THR A 203 10.88 -19.76 5.30
C THR A 203 10.09 -20.89 4.67
N TYR A 204 10.29 -22.10 5.19
CA TYR A 204 9.68 -23.35 4.73
C TYR A 204 8.60 -23.85 5.68
N GLN A 205 8.65 -23.41 6.94
CA GLN A 205 7.74 -23.84 7.99
C GLN A 205 7.41 -22.66 8.89
N ALA A 206 6.13 -22.55 9.26
CA ALA A 206 5.70 -21.60 10.27
C ALA A 206 6.23 -22.01 11.67
N GLY A 207 6.31 -21.05 12.58
CA GLY A 207 6.69 -21.27 13.97
C GLY A 207 7.77 -20.31 14.46
N LYS A 208 7.75 -20.04 15.77
CA LYS A 208 8.67 -19.09 16.43
C LYS A 208 10.14 -19.37 16.14
N TYR A 209 10.53 -20.65 16.17
CA TYR A 209 11.91 -21.09 15.97
C TYR A 209 12.37 -21.07 14.51
N ASN A 210 11.43 -21.06 13.55
CA ASN A 210 11.70 -21.01 12.11
C ASN A 210 11.69 -19.57 11.56
N GLY A 211 11.53 -18.59 12.45
CA GLY A 211 11.50 -17.16 12.14
C GLY A 211 12.77 -16.43 12.57
N LEU A 212 12.61 -15.11 12.73
CA LEU A 212 13.64 -14.20 13.24
C LEU A 212 13.36 -13.94 14.73
N MET A 213 14.34 -14.23 15.58
CA MET A 213 14.30 -14.01 17.02
C MET A 213 15.43 -13.08 17.40
N ILE A 214 15.12 -12.00 18.12
CA ILE A 214 16.06 -10.93 18.40
C ILE A 214 15.87 -10.47 19.83
N GLU A 215 16.99 -10.30 20.52
CA GLU A 215 17.08 -9.62 21.79
C GLU A 215 17.74 -8.27 21.58
N LEU A 216 17.03 -7.21 21.98
CA LEU A 216 17.43 -5.84 21.71
C LEU A 216 17.80 -5.11 22.99
N TYR A 217 18.88 -4.34 22.91
CA TYR A 217 19.18 -3.27 23.84
C TYR A 217 18.75 -1.94 23.22
N VAL A 218 17.80 -1.27 23.85
CA VAL A 218 17.26 0.02 23.38
C VAL A 218 17.86 1.22 24.13
N GLY A 219 18.74 0.97 25.10
CA GLY A 219 19.24 2.00 26.02
C GLY A 219 18.18 2.45 27.02
N ILE A 220 18.60 2.74 28.25
CA ILE A 220 17.79 3.48 29.22
C ILE A 220 18.45 4.85 29.33
N PRO A 221 17.78 5.96 28.96
CA PRO A 221 18.37 7.27 29.13
C PRO A 221 18.55 7.54 30.63
N GLU A 222 19.80 7.73 31.07
CA GLU A 222 20.12 8.10 32.46
C GLU A 222 19.54 9.48 32.83
N ASP A 223 19.38 10.36 31.82
CA ASP A 223 18.75 11.68 31.92
C ASP A 223 17.51 11.78 31.01
N GLN A 224 16.36 12.16 31.56
CA GLN A 224 15.10 12.36 30.82
C GLN A 224 15.09 13.59 29.89
N LYS A 225 16.23 14.26 29.70
CA LYS A 225 16.39 15.36 28.72
C LYS A 225 16.47 14.85 27.28
N THR A 226 16.36 13.53 27.07
CA THR A 226 16.28 12.98 25.72
C THR A 226 14.97 13.35 25.07
N LEU A 227 15.10 13.75 23.82
CA LEU A 227 14.06 14.10 22.88
C LEU A 227 13.04 13.03 22.50
N SER A 228 13.15 11.83 23.08
CA SER A 228 12.28 10.72 22.76
C SER A 228 11.15 10.60 23.78
N ARG A 229 9.92 10.43 23.28
CA ARG A 229 8.70 10.31 24.09
C ARG A 229 8.57 8.95 24.77
N THR A 230 9.20 7.93 24.18
CA THR A 230 9.05 6.54 24.57
C THR A 230 10.38 5.83 24.36
N THR A 231 10.55 4.69 25.02
CA THR A 231 11.73 3.84 24.87
C THR A 231 11.25 2.48 24.39
N GLY A 232 11.99 1.88 23.47
CA GLY A 232 11.60 0.63 22.83
C GLY A 232 12.18 0.53 21.43
N ALA A 233 11.74 -0.50 20.71
CA ALA A 233 12.15 -0.74 19.34
C ALA A 233 10.97 -0.52 18.40
N HIS A 234 11.19 0.20 17.31
CA HIS A 234 10.24 0.32 16.21
C HIS A 234 10.53 -0.77 15.19
N VAL A 235 9.53 -1.63 14.91
CA VAL A 235 9.66 -2.75 13.98
C VAL A 235 8.76 -2.53 12.78
N TYR A 236 9.36 -2.56 11.59
CA TYR A 236 8.65 -2.43 10.32
C TYR A 236 8.89 -3.65 9.43
N ILE A 237 7.83 -4.18 8.85
CA ILE A 237 7.84 -5.44 8.11
C ILE A 237 7.16 -5.23 6.76
N ASP A 238 7.88 -5.47 5.68
CA ASP A 238 7.43 -5.24 4.30
C ASP A 238 8.10 -6.19 3.29
N ASP A 239 7.90 -5.92 1.99
CA ASP A 239 8.49 -6.72 0.91
C ASP A 239 9.98 -6.40 0.71
N ASN A 240 10.75 -7.38 0.24
CA ASN A 240 12.22 -7.33 0.22
C ASN A 240 12.78 -6.24 -0.71
N SER A 241 12.06 -5.95 -1.80
CA SER A 241 12.46 -4.96 -2.82
C SER A 241 12.12 -3.52 -2.46
N LEU A 242 11.25 -3.34 -1.46
CA LEU A 242 10.74 -2.03 -1.08
C LEU A 242 11.69 -1.32 -0.12
N LYS A 243 11.72 0.01 -0.20
CA LYS A 243 12.35 0.83 0.84
C LYS A 243 11.37 1.03 2.01
N PRO A 244 11.83 1.02 3.27
CA PRO A 244 10.96 1.32 4.40
C PRO A 244 10.25 2.66 4.26
N ILE A 245 8.92 2.67 4.42
CA ILE A 245 8.15 3.92 4.52
C ILE A 245 8.13 4.36 5.98
N LEU A 246 8.34 5.65 6.18
CA LEU A 246 8.40 6.28 7.49
C LEU A 246 7.01 6.30 8.14
N GLY A 247 6.94 5.97 9.44
CA GLY A 247 5.71 6.06 10.25
C GLY A 247 4.79 4.85 10.19
N GLN A 248 5.12 3.82 9.40
CA GLN A 248 4.46 2.52 9.47
C GLN A 248 5.29 1.56 10.32
N GLY A 249 4.62 0.66 11.04
CA GLY A 249 5.28 -0.35 11.86
C GLY A 249 4.55 -0.58 13.17
N VAL A 250 5.22 -1.28 14.07
CA VAL A 250 4.75 -1.53 15.44
C VAL A 250 5.86 -1.19 16.42
N ASP A 251 5.51 -0.47 17.48
CA ASP A 251 6.41 -0.18 18.58
C ASP A 251 6.38 -1.34 19.59
N ILE A 252 7.55 -1.81 19.97
CA ILE A 252 7.75 -2.90 20.91
C ILE A 252 8.36 -2.33 22.19
N ALA A 253 7.65 -2.52 23.31
CA ALA A 253 8.09 -2.07 24.61
C ALA A 253 9.28 -2.92 25.13
N PRO A 254 10.23 -2.32 25.85
CA PRO A 254 11.29 -3.06 26.52
C PRO A 254 10.75 -3.88 27.68
N GLY A 255 11.48 -4.93 28.07
CA GLY A 255 11.15 -5.79 29.22
C GLY A 255 10.14 -6.91 28.93
N PHE A 256 9.68 -7.04 27.68
CA PHE A 256 8.75 -8.10 27.26
C PHE A 256 9.28 -8.85 26.04
N GLU A 257 8.98 -10.15 25.97
CA GLU A 257 9.09 -10.90 24.73
C GLU A 257 7.81 -10.72 23.90
N SER A 258 7.93 -10.11 22.72
CA SER A 258 6.81 -9.87 21.82
C SER A 258 6.83 -10.82 20.62
N ASN A 259 5.75 -11.57 20.43
CA ASN A 259 5.60 -12.49 19.29
C ASN A 259 4.79 -11.82 18.17
N LEU A 260 5.42 -11.56 17.03
CA LEU A 260 4.77 -11.04 15.84
C LEU A 260 4.46 -12.19 14.86
N VAL A 261 3.18 -12.50 14.70
CA VAL A 261 2.70 -13.54 13.76
C VAL A 261 2.25 -12.87 12.47
N LEU A 262 2.76 -13.34 11.34
CA LEU A 262 2.55 -12.72 10.04
C LEU A 262 1.78 -13.62 9.09
N GLN A 263 0.88 -13.03 8.31
CA GLN A 263 0.23 -13.66 7.17
C GLN A 263 0.42 -12.80 5.93
N ARG A 264 1.03 -13.36 4.87
CA ARG A 264 1.23 -12.63 3.62
C ARG A 264 -0.05 -12.61 2.81
N ILE A 265 -0.53 -11.41 2.50
CA ILE A 265 -1.69 -11.20 1.63
C ILE A 265 -1.19 -10.54 0.33
N LYS A 266 -1.53 -11.15 -0.81
CA LYS A 266 -1.30 -10.55 -2.14
C LYS A 266 -2.64 -10.15 -2.73
N ARG A 267 -2.76 -8.89 -3.14
CA ARG A 267 -3.94 -8.35 -3.82
C ARG A 267 -3.57 -8.05 -5.26
N LYS A 268 -4.39 -8.51 -6.21
CA LYS A 268 -4.29 -8.15 -7.62
C LYS A 268 -5.63 -7.54 -8.03
N GLN A 269 -5.60 -6.34 -8.58
CA GLN A 269 -6.76 -5.65 -9.13
C GLN A 269 -6.74 -5.76 -10.65
N MET A 270 -7.92 -5.66 -11.28
CA MET A 270 -8.04 -5.61 -12.74
C MET A 270 -7.82 -4.17 -13.20
N PRO A 271 -7.13 -3.92 -14.32
CA PRO A 271 -6.95 -2.56 -14.82
C PRO A 271 -8.26 -1.97 -15.36
N GLN A 272 -8.19 -0.72 -15.82
CA GLN A 272 -9.27 -0.07 -16.57
C GLN A 272 -9.79 -0.97 -17.71
N PRO A 273 -11.11 -1.04 -17.96
CA PRO A 273 -12.20 -0.25 -17.37
C PRO A 273 -12.79 -0.81 -16.06
N TYR A 274 -12.28 -1.93 -15.54
CA TYR A 274 -12.86 -2.62 -14.38
C TYR A 274 -12.49 -1.98 -13.04
N SER A 275 -11.35 -1.29 -12.97
CA SER A 275 -10.98 -0.49 -11.81
C SER A 275 -9.97 0.60 -12.20
N SER A 276 -9.61 1.46 -11.25
CA SER A 276 -8.57 2.49 -11.41
C SER A 276 -7.13 1.95 -11.28
N CYS A 277 -6.93 0.64 -11.22
CA CYS A 277 -5.59 0.04 -11.15
C CYS A 277 -4.83 0.25 -12.46
N ILE A 278 -3.57 0.65 -12.36
CA ILE A 278 -2.65 0.82 -13.49
C ILE A 278 -1.70 -0.38 -13.50
N GLU A 279 -1.71 -1.16 -14.59
CA GLU A 279 -0.96 -2.42 -14.65
C GLU A 279 0.51 -2.22 -15.05
N ASN A 280 0.78 -1.38 -16.05
CA ASN A 280 2.13 -1.14 -16.54
C ASN A 280 2.66 0.15 -15.94
N LEU A 281 3.63 0.04 -15.02
CA LEU A 281 4.35 1.17 -14.42
C LEU A 281 5.86 1.07 -14.71
N ASP A 282 6.21 0.43 -15.83
CA ASP A 282 7.60 0.12 -16.19
C ASP A 282 8.34 1.33 -16.75
N THR A 283 7.61 2.36 -17.19
CA THR A 283 8.18 3.57 -17.79
C THR A 283 7.74 4.83 -17.06
N ILE A 284 8.58 5.86 -17.13
CA ILE A 284 8.31 7.18 -16.56
C ILE A 284 7.06 7.85 -17.15
N ASP A 285 6.70 7.50 -18.39
CA ASP A 285 5.54 8.05 -19.10
C ASP A 285 4.30 7.14 -19.03
N SER A 286 4.37 6.05 -18.27
CA SER A 286 3.24 5.13 -18.08
C SER A 286 2.03 5.78 -17.39
N PHE A 287 2.25 6.86 -16.64
CA PHE A 287 1.19 7.62 -15.99
C PHE A 287 1.52 9.12 -15.99
N ASP A 288 0.58 9.93 -16.50
CA ASP A 288 0.77 11.38 -16.59
C ASP A 288 0.54 12.05 -15.23
N SER A 289 1.55 11.98 -14.37
CA SER A 289 1.58 12.67 -13.10
C SER A 289 3.02 13.05 -12.77
N GLU A 290 3.24 14.31 -12.40
CA GLU A 290 4.56 14.77 -11.96
C GLU A 290 5.06 13.99 -10.74
N TYR A 291 4.16 13.67 -9.80
CA TYR A 291 4.50 12.92 -8.59
C TYR A 291 4.89 11.47 -8.91
N TYR A 292 4.19 10.83 -9.84
CA TYR A 292 4.59 9.51 -10.36
C TYR A 292 6.00 9.55 -10.96
N ARG A 293 6.27 10.53 -11.83
CA ARG A 293 7.59 10.72 -12.43
C ARG A 293 8.68 10.95 -11.38
N LYS A 294 8.37 11.66 -10.29
CA LYS A 294 9.29 11.90 -9.17
C LYS A 294 9.63 10.60 -8.40
N VAL A 295 8.63 9.76 -8.15
CA VAL A 295 8.86 8.42 -7.54
C VAL A 295 9.70 7.55 -8.47
N PHE A 296 9.37 7.51 -9.76
CA PHE A 296 10.09 6.71 -10.75
C PHE A 296 11.56 7.13 -10.87
N ARG A 297 11.84 8.45 -10.93
CA ARG A 297 13.21 9.01 -10.95
C ARG A 297 14.03 8.67 -9.71
N SER A 298 13.37 8.38 -8.59
CA SER A 298 14.04 7.97 -7.35
C SER A 298 14.49 6.50 -7.37
N ASN A 299 14.28 5.80 -8.50
CA ASN A 299 14.58 4.38 -8.70
C ASN A 299 13.94 3.50 -7.61
N LEU A 300 12.73 3.86 -7.20
CA LEU A 300 11.93 3.11 -6.24
C LEU A 300 10.89 2.29 -7.00
N THR A 301 10.64 1.06 -6.51
CA THR A 301 9.44 0.33 -6.92
C THR A 301 8.22 1.16 -6.55
N TYR A 302 7.33 1.39 -7.52
CA TYR A 302 6.16 2.23 -7.30
C TYR A 302 5.27 1.67 -6.19
N ARG A 303 4.90 2.55 -5.25
CA ARG A 303 3.79 2.35 -4.31
C ARG A 303 2.93 3.59 -4.30
N GLN A 304 1.63 3.39 -4.04
CA GLN A 304 0.68 4.48 -3.90
C GLN A 304 1.10 5.46 -2.79
N GLU A 305 1.65 4.96 -1.70
CA GLU A 305 2.14 5.77 -0.58
C GLU A 305 3.35 6.63 -0.95
N ASP A 306 4.31 6.10 -1.73
CA ASP A 306 5.45 6.90 -2.21
C ASP A 306 4.99 8.04 -3.13
N CYS A 307 3.96 7.79 -3.95
CA CYS A 307 3.35 8.81 -4.80
C CYS A 307 2.65 9.90 -3.95
N PHE A 308 1.95 9.50 -2.90
CA PHE A 308 1.32 10.44 -1.96
C PHE A 308 2.35 11.28 -1.19
N TRP A 309 3.45 10.67 -0.76
CA TRP A 309 4.57 11.41 -0.15
C TRP A 309 5.23 12.37 -1.13
N ALA A 310 5.39 11.97 -2.40
CA ALA A 310 5.94 12.85 -3.43
C ALA A 310 5.04 14.08 -3.70
N PHE A 311 3.71 13.90 -3.64
CA PHE A 311 2.71 14.97 -3.68
C PHE A 311 2.84 15.92 -2.48
N ILE A 312 2.79 15.39 -1.27
CA ILE A 312 2.99 16.14 -0.02
C ILE A 312 4.27 16.98 -0.09
N GLN A 313 5.36 16.38 -0.55
CA GLN A 313 6.64 17.06 -0.63
C GLN A 313 6.69 18.15 -1.70
N ALA A 314 5.87 18.08 -2.76
CA ALA A 314 5.86 19.05 -3.84
C ALA A 314 4.90 20.21 -3.59
N GLU A 315 3.79 19.97 -2.88
CA GLU A 315 2.75 20.98 -2.68
C GLU A 315 2.86 21.73 -1.34
N MET A 316 3.49 21.12 -0.33
CA MET A 316 3.60 21.73 1.00
C MET A 316 5.00 22.29 1.33
N PHE A 317 6.01 21.97 0.54
CA PHE A 317 7.40 22.44 0.72
C PHE A 317 7.92 23.03 -0.59
#